data_AF-A0A2K3UX20-F1
#
_entry.id   AF-A0A2K3UX20-F1
#
_cell.length_a   1.000
_cell.length_b   1.000
_cell.length_c   1.000
_cell.angle_alpha   90.00
_cell.angle_beta   90.00
_cell.angle_gamma   90.00
#
_symmetry.space_group_name_H-M   'P 1'
#
loop_
_entity.id
_entity.type
_entity.pdbx_description
1 polymer ?
#
loop_
_entity_poly.entity_id
_entity_poly.type
_entity_poly.pdbx_seq_one_letter_code
_entity_poly.pdbx_strand_id
1 'polypeptide(L)'
;MRKSLLLVTTLALSLGAAGAQTTPAAPAATPAQVTLSDVPAGHWAKDAVDKIVSCGLVQGFPDGTFRGNENLTRYQAALVFYRLLQSGTLAQCGFSAGDMTTISNGMQEVSTELAAIANRVTDLEKLSADQQARITALEEKINAVGTAGTGTASADVTALQARIDALEAAIRNIPAGPAGPAGPAGPAGPAGPAGTSATVTTPPVATTPAEPAPTTVVIGEPAPEAAMNASSLYAGVSVGARTSQDQCVVRGNPVSYCVTAGAVIGSTNVIGPVGARVAAEYQPGNNGVSADVNATYHLNSGGSLTPYVGAGLGLTSSQARTGSGQATDLYANVLLGADFRITNSIAAYVEGNGRYYLSNKGLGAGQGNVATNTDAQNAARRGFGVAVKAGLKFYF
;
A
#
# COMPACT_ATOMS: atom_id res chain seq x y z
N MET A 1 0.16 39.80 -49.68
CA MET A 1 0.61 38.46 -49.22
C MET A 1 0.22 38.32 -47.76
N ARG A 2 -0.54 37.25 -47.46
CA ARG A 2 -0.64 36.47 -46.19
C ARG A 2 -0.53 37.24 -44.86
N LYS A 3 -1.66 37.44 -44.16
CA LYS A 3 -2.17 36.53 -43.09
C LYS A 3 -1.11 36.20 -42.03
N SER A 4 -1.28 36.77 -40.83
CA SER A 4 -1.32 35.99 -39.59
C SER A 4 -1.97 36.81 -38.47
N LEU A 5 -3.24 36.47 -38.27
CA LEU A 5 -4.07 36.75 -37.11
C LEU A 5 -3.54 35.87 -35.97
N LEU A 6 -3.17 36.44 -34.83
CA LEU A 6 -3.00 35.67 -33.58
C LEU A 6 -3.85 36.35 -32.51
N LEU A 7 -5.03 35.75 -32.31
CA LEU A 7 -5.91 35.98 -31.19
C LEU A 7 -5.10 35.87 -29.90
N VAL A 8 -4.98 36.98 -29.19
CA VAL A 8 -4.65 37.00 -27.78
C VAL A 8 -5.91 36.57 -27.04
N THR A 9 -6.05 35.28 -26.76
CA THR A 9 -7.03 34.78 -25.79
C THR A 9 -6.49 35.08 -24.40
N THR A 10 -6.85 36.27 -23.91
CA THR A 10 -6.81 36.62 -22.49
C THR A 10 -7.73 35.67 -21.72
N LEU A 11 -7.20 34.55 -21.26
CA LEU A 11 -7.81 33.81 -20.15
C LEU A 11 -7.56 34.65 -18.89
N ALA A 12 -8.48 35.59 -18.64
CA ALA A 12 -8.58 36.33 -17.41
C ALA A 12 -8.90 35.34 -16.28
N LEU A 13 -7.86 34.77 -15.68
CA LEU A 13 -7.95 34.24 -14.34
C LEU A 13 -8.08 35.46 -13.43
N SER A 14 -9.32 35.81 -13.11
CA SER A 14 -9.64 36.79 -12.09
C SER A 14 -9.03 36.33 -10.77
N LEU A 15 -7.80 36.76 -10.51
CA LEU A 15 -7.34 37.00 -9.15
C LEU A 15 -8.30 38.05 -8.60
N GLY A 16 -9.30 37.59 -7.86
CA GLY A 16 -10.00 38.46 -6.94
C GLY A 16 -8.93 39.08 -6.04
N ALA A 17 -8.73 40.38 -6.20
CA ALA A 17 -8.13 41.21 -5.18
C ALA A 17 -9.07 41.18 -3.97
N ALA A 18 -9.00 40.09 -3.19
CA ALA A 18 -9.30 40.18 -1.78
C ALA A 18 -8.19 41.06 -1.22
N GLY A 19 -8.51 42.33 -0.98
CA GLY A 19 -7.64 43.23 -0.28
C GLY A 19 -7.09 42.53 0.96
N ALA A 20 -5.87 42.88 1.34
CA ALA A 20 -5.32 42.57 2.64
C ALA A 20 -6.26 43.14 3.71
N GLN A 21 -7.32 42.41 4.03
CA GLN A 21 -7.86 42.39 5.36
C GLN A 21 -6.76 41.70 6.14
N THR A 22 -5.97 42.51 6.83
CA THR A 22 -5.34 42.12 8.08
C THR A 22 -6.44 41.59 8.97
N THR A 23 -6.81 40.31 8.79
CA THR A 23 -7.40 39.53 9.86
C THR A 23 -6.41 39.71 11.00
N PRO A 24 -6.83 40.27 12.15
CA PRO A 24 -6.01 40.21 13.34
C PRO A 24 -5.58 38.76 13.46
N ALA A 25 -4.27 38.52 13.63
CA ALA A 25 -3.79 37.22 14.02
C ALA A 25 -4.74 36.72 15.09
N ALA A 26 -5.46 35.62 14.81
CA ALA A 26 -6.26 34.97 15.82
C ALA A 26 -5.33 34.86 17.03
N PRO A 27 -5.71 35.41 18.20
CA PRO A 27 -4.82 35.42 19.34
C PRO A 27 -4.32 34.00 19.49
N ALA A 28 -3.00 33.82 19.52
CA ALA A 28 -2.37 32.54 19.80
C ALA A 28 -3.13 32.00 21.01
N ALA A 29 -3.98 30.99 20.78
CA ALA A 29 -4.84 30.48 21.81
C ALA A 29 -3.87 30.04 22.90
N THR A 30 -3.92 30.73 24.04
CA THR A 30 -3.27 30.26 25.25
C THR A 30 -3.68 28.80 25.36
N PRO A 31 -2.73 27.84 25.41
CA PRO A 31 -3.10 26.43 25.44
C PRO A 31 -4.11 26.28 26.57
N ALA A 32 -5.35 25.93 26.22
CA ALA A 32 -6.39 25.71 27.20
C ALA A 32 -5.80 24.70 28.18
N GLN A 33 -5.69 25.08 29.45
CA GLN A 33 -5.24 24.19 30.50
C GLN A 33 -6.16 22.97 30.46
N VAL A 34 -5.66 21.86 29.89
CA VAL A 34 -6.41 20.60 29.84
C VAL A 34 -6.40 20.06 31.26
N THR A 35 -7.47 20.32 32.00
CA THR A 35 -7.70 19.70 33.30
C THR A 35 -8.13 18.26 33.08
N LEU A 36 -7.26 17.32 33.45
CA LEU A 36 -7.50 15.89 33.38
C LEU A 36 -8.28 15.45 34.61
N SER A 37 -9.46 14.87 34.40
CA SER A 37 -10.44 14.54 35.45
C SER A 37 -9.99 13.40 36.39
N ASP A 38 -9.08 12.57 35.93
CA ASP A 38 -8.56 11.38 36.62
C ASP A 38 -7.17 11.57 37.23
N VAL A 39 -6.61 12.79 37.19
CA VAL A 39 -5.34 13.15 37.83
C VAL A 39 -5.59 14.28 38.84
N PRO A 40 -6.03 13.96 40.07
CA PRO A 40 -6.36 14.96 41.08
C PRO A 40 -5.11 15.70 41.61
N ALA A 41 -5.31 16.89 42.18
CA ALA A 41 -4.24 17.79 42.63
C ALA A 41 -3.29 17.24 43.73
N GLY A 42 -3.62 16.09 44.34
CA GLY A 42 -2.77 15.38 45.31
C GLY A 42 -2.13 14.10 44.76
N HIS A 43 -2.31 13.77 43.48
CA HIS A 43 -1.74 12.58 42.88
C HIS A 43 -0.23 12.76 42.65
N TRP A 44 0.59 11.77 42.99
CA TRP A 44 2.06 11.84 42.86
C TRP A 44 2.52 12.15 41.42
N ALA A 45 1.73 11.75 40.41
CA ALA A 45 2.04 11.99 39.01
C ALA A 45 1.55 13.34 38.48
N LYS A 46 0.81 14.13 39.29
CA LYS A 46 0.15 15.37 38.84
C LYS A 46 1.12 16.33 38.16
N ASP A 47 2.22 16.65 38.83
CA ASP A 47 3.22 17.61 38.32
C ASP A 47 3.89 17.10 37.03
N ALA A 48 4.16 15.80 36.95
CA ALA A 48 4.75 15.20 35.76
C ALA A 48 3.77 15.19 34.57
N VAL A 49 2.50 14.84 34.82
CA VAL A 49 1.43 14.84 33.82
C VAL A 49 1.15 16.26 33.33
N ASP A 50 1.04 17.23 34.23
CA ASP A 50 0.86 18.64 33.86
C ASP A 50 2.01 19.15 32.99
N LYS A 51 3.25 18.74 33.31
CA LYS A 51 4.42 19.11 32.52
C LYS A 51 4.31 18.57 31.10
N ILE A 52 4.06 17.27 30.91
CA ILE A 52 3.96 16.67 29.55
C ILE A 52 2.73 17.15 28.77
N VAL A 53 1.68 17.57 29.47
CA VAL A 53 0.47 18.18 28.87
C VAL A 53 0.74 19.62 28.45
N SER A 54 1.38 20.42 29.30
CA SER A 54 1.80 21.80 28.98
C SER A 54 2.77 21.84 27.79
N CYS A 55 3.57 20.78 27.66
CA CYS A 55 4.46 20.50 26.56
C CYS A 55 3.78 20.08 25.25
N GLY A 56 2.48 19.80 25.26
CA GLY A 56 1.75 19.28 24.10
C GLY A 56 2.12 17.85 23.69
N LEU A 57 2.90 17.12 24.50
CA LEU A 57 3.27 15.73 24.23
C LEU A 57 2.06 14.81 24.40
N VAL A 58 1.28 15.05 25.45
CA VAL A 58 0.04 14.33 25.76
C VAL A 58 -1.09 15.35 25.88
N GLN A 59 -2.28 15.01 25.36
CA GLN A 59 -3.46 15.88 25.42
C GLN A 59 -4.62 15.26 26.20
N GLY A 60 -4.43 14.06 26.74
CA GLY A 60 -5.52 13.25 27.29
C GLY A 60 -6.43 12.67 26.20
N PHE A 61 -7.48 12.00 26.66
CA PHE A 61 -8.52 11.43 25.82
C PHE A 61 -9.66 12.44 25.60
N PRO A 62 -10.52 12.23 24.59
CA PRO A 62 -11.65 13.13 24.31
C PRO A 62 -12.66 13.28 25.46
N ASP A 63 -12.67 12.32 26.39
CA ASP A 63 -13.47 12.34 27.62
C ASP A 63 -12.81 13.15 28.76
N GLY A 64 -11.64 13.76 28.53
CA GLY A 64 -10.91 14.55 29.51
C GLY A 64 -10.15 13.72 30.54
N THR A 65 -9.77 12.48 30.22
CA THR A 65 -8.97 11.59 31.09
C THR A 65 -7.53 11.42 30.59
N PHE A 66 -6.61 11.02 31.47
CA PHE A 66 -5.22 10.66 31.17
C PHE A 66 -5.03 9.14 31.02
N ARG A 67 -5.74 8.36 31.84
CA ARG A 67 -5.72 6.90 31.94
C ARG A 67 -4.36 6.33 32.29
N GLY A 68 -3.70 6.92 33.28
CA GLY A 68 -2.31 6.56 33.67
C GLY A 68 -2.10 5.12 34.16
N ASN A 69 -3.17 4.41 34.54
CA ASN A 69 -3.11 3.00 34.93
C ASN A 69 -3.35 2.02 33.77
N GLU A 70 -3.72 2.52 32.58
CA GLU A 70 -3.89 1.68 31.39
C GLU A 70 -2.55 1.47 30.68
N ASN A 71 -2.40 0.28 30.06
CA ASN A 71 -1.24 0.01 29.22
C ASN A 71 -1.24 0.94 28.00
N LEU A 72 -0.10 1.60 27.79
CA LEU A 72 0.11 2.43 26.60
C LEU A 72 0.19 1.55 25.36
N THR A 73 -0.67 1.80 24.37
CA THR A 73 -0.56 1.11 23.08
C THR A 73 0.69 1.59 22.33
N ARG A 74 1.23 0.73 21.45
CA ARG A 74 2.40 1.07 20.61
C ARG A 74 2.15 2.33 19.76
N TYR A 75 0.92 2.54 19.30
CA TYR A 75 0.51 3.73 18.55
C TYR A 75 0.56 4.99 19.41
N GLN A 76 0.00 4.95 20.63
CA GLN A 76 0.04 6.09 21.56
C GLN A 76 1.48 6.44 21.96
N ALA A 77 2.33 5.43 22.20
CA ALA A 77 3.75 5.63 22.48
C ALA A 77 4.47 6.30 21.30
N ALA A 78 4.27 5.80 20.07
CA ALA A 78 4.85 6.38 18.87
C ALA A 78 4.44 7.84 18.64
N LEU A 79 3.18 8.18 18.94
CA LEU A 79 2.67 9.54 18.83
C LEU A 79 3.35 10.49 19.83
N VAL A 80 3.57 10.04 21.07
CA VAL A 80 4.32 10.81 22.08
C VAL A 80 5.76 11.05 21.62
N PHE A 81 6.45 10.01 21.11
CA PHE A 81 7.80 10.15 20.59
C PHE A 81 7.88 11.03 19.34
N TYR A 82 6.91 10.92 18.43
CA TYR A 82 6.83 11.77 17.25
C TYR A 82 6.71 13.25 17.62
N ARG A 83 5.80 13.57 18.56
CA ARG A 83 5.64 14.94 19.07
C ARG A 83 6.89 15.40 19.79
N LEU A 84 7.54 14.52 20.53
CA LEU A 84 8.80 14.80 21.21
C LEU A 84 9.94 15.08 20.22
N LEU A 85 10.01 14.41 19.07
CA LEU A 85 11.10 14.61 18.10
C LEU A 85 10.91 15.82 17.18
N GLN A 86 9.73 16.46 17.21
CA GLN A 86 9.47 17.68 16.46
C GLN A 86 10.22 18.84 17.12
N SER A 87 11.09 19.53 16.37
CA SER A 87 12.09 20.49 16.88
C SER A 87 11.56 21.68 17.71
N GLY A 88 10.24 21.87 17.80
CA GLY A 88 9.60 22.91 18.62
C GLY A 88 9.23 22.48 20.04
N THR A 89 8.88 21.21 20.28
CA THR A 89 8.39 20.74 21.60
C THR A 89 9.53 20.49 22.59
N LEU A 90 10.69 20.02 22.10
CA LEU A 90 11.89 19.79 22.93
C LEU A 90 12.40 21.07 23.61
N ALA A 91 12.43 22.17 22.86
CA ALA A 91 12.87 23.47 23.37
C ALA A 91 11.87 24.06 24.37
N GLN A 92 10.59 23.73 24.23
CA GLN A 92 9.49 24.26 25.03
C GLN A 92 9.35 23.53 26.39
N CYS A 93 9.86 22.30 26.50
CA CYS A 93 9.73 21.45 27.68
C CYS A 93 10.89 21.50 28.68
N GLY A 94 11.98 22.20 28.35
CA GLY A 94 13.15 22.34 29.22
C GLY A 94 13.82 21.00 29.54
N PHE A 95 13.83 20.05 28.61
CA PHE A 95 14.58 18.80 28.79
C PHE A 95 16.08 19.09 28.72
N SER A 96 16.83 18.53 29.67
CA SER A 96 18.28 18.68 29.69
C SER A 96 18.94 17.82 28.61
N ALA A 97 20.18 18.14 28.24
CA ALA A 97 20.97 17.29 27.34
C ALA A 97 21.16 15.85 27.88
N GLY A 98 21.10 15.67 29.22
CA GLY A 98 21.11 14.35 29.86
C GLY A 98 19.84 13.55 29.60
N ASP A 99 18.67 14.19 29.67
CA ASP A 99 17.38 13.54 29.39
C ASP A 99 17.29 13.10 27.93
N MET A 100 17.82 13.91 27.01
CA MET A 100 17.91 13.57 25.59
C MET A 100 18.75 12.32 25.34
N THR A 101 19.82 12.13 26.10
CA THR A 101 20.69 10.95 26.00
C THR A 101 19.92 9.70 26.45
N THR A 102 19.20 9.78 27.57
CA THR A 102 18.33 8.70 28.05
C THR A 102 17.24 8.33 27.05
N ILE A 103 16.58 9.33 26.46
CA ILE A 103 15.56 9.12 25.42
C ILE A 103 16.18 8.44 24.19
N SER A 104 17.36 8.88 23.75
CA SER A 104 18.06 8.25 22.61
C SER A 104 18.47 6.80 22.89
N ASN A 105 18.87 6.48 24.11
CA ASN A 105 19.24 5.13 24.51
C ASN A 105 17.99 4.23 24.58
N GLY A 106 16.88 4.73 25.14
CA GLY A 106 15.61 3.99 25.14
C GLY A 106 15.05 3.74 23.74
N MET A 107 15.18 4.70 22.81
CA MET A 107 14.80 4.49 21.41
C MET A 107 15.66 3.43 20.71
N GLN A 108 16.94 3.31 21.06
CA GLN A 108 17.81 2.26 20.54
C GLN A 108 17.39 0.88 21.05
N GLU A 109 16.97 0.77 22.31
CA GLU A 109 16.45 -0.47 22.90
C GLU A 109 15.13 -0.91 22.22
N VAL A 110 14.18 0.02 22.05
CA VAL A 110 12.91 -0.24 21.34
C VAL A 110 13.14 -0.62 19.87
N SER A 111 14.17 -0.08 19.22
CA SER A 111 14.51 -0.46 17.85
C SER A 111 14.94 -1.93 17.73
N THR A 112 15.59 -2.44 18.77
CA THR A 112 16.07 -3.84 18.84
C THR A 112 14.89 -4.79 19.04
N GLU A 113 13.95 -4.43 19.91
CA GLU A 113 12.70 -5.20 20.08
C GLU A 113 11.81 -5.15 18.82
N LEU A 114 11.76 -4.02 18.13
CA LEU A 114 11.03 -3.90 16.87
C LEU A 114 11.62 -4.79 15.78
N ALA A 115 12.94 -4.89 15.70
CA ALA A 115 13.62 -5.82 14.80
C ALA A 115 13.32 -7.29 15.15
N ALA A 116 13.28 -7.63 16.44
CA ALA A 116 12.92 -8.98 16.89
C ALA A 116 11.45 -9.34 16.56
N ILE A 117 10.53 -8.38 16.71
CA ILE A 117 9.12 -8.56 16.31
C ILE A 117 8.99 -8.71 14.79
N ALA A 118 9.73 -7.93 14.00
CA ALA A 118 9.74 -8.05 12.55
C ALA A 118 10.20 -9.44 12.10
N ASN A 119 11.24 -9.98 12.72
CA ASN A 119 11.70 -11.34 12.44
C ASN A 119 10.64 -12.40 12.78
N ARG A 120 9.94 -12.26 13.91
CA ARG A 120 8.87 -13.18 14.31
C ARG A 120 7.66 -13.14 13.36
N VAL A 121 7.36 -11.97 12.79
CA VAL A 121 6.30 -11.84 11.77
C VAL A 121 6.72 -12.55 10.47
N THR A 122 7.95 -12.36 10.02
CA THR A 122 8.51 -13.08 8.86
C THR A 122 8.44 -14.60 9.05
N ASP A 123 8.76 -15.09 10.25
CA ASP A 123 8.67 -16.53 10.56
C ASP A 123 7.22 -17.05 10.54
N LEU A 124 6.25 -16.24 10.98
CA LEU A 124 4.84 -16.59 10.92
C LEU A 124 4.29 -16.56 9.49
N GLU A 125 4.72 -15.61 8.66
CA GLU A 125 4.38 -15.56 7.24
C GLU A 125 4.91 -16.80 6.50
N LYS A 126 6.14 -17.22 6.82
CA LYS A 126 6.73 -18.45 6.29
C LYS A 126 5.97 -19.70 6.76
N LEU A 127 5.52 -19.73 8.01
CA LEU A 127 4.69 -20.82 8.54
C LEU A 127 3.33 -20.89 7.83
N SER A 128 2.70 -19.75 7.57
CA SER A 128 1.44 -19.68 6.81
C SER A 128 1.62 -20.16 5.37
N ALA A 129 2.73 -19.80 4.72
CA ALA A 129 3.04 -20.27 3.37
C ALA A 129 3.27 -21.79 3.32
N ASP A 130 3.94 -22.36 4.33
CA ASP A 130 4.13 -23.81 4.46
C ASP A 130 2.81 -24.55 4.68
N GLN A 131 1.91 -24.00 5.52
CA GLN A 131 0.58 -24.55 5.72
C GLN A 131 -0.24 -24.58 4.42
N GLN A 132 -0.18 -23.52 3.61
CA GLN A 132 -0.86 -23.48 2.31
C GLN A 132 -0.31 -24.53 1.34
N ALA A 133 1.01 -24.71 1.28
CA ALA A 133 1.63 -25.74 0.46
C ALA A 133 1.24 -27.17 0.88
N ARG A 134 1.11 -27.41 2.19
CA ARG A 134 0.63 -28.69 2.74
C ARG A 134 -0.83 -28.96 2.38
N ILE A 135 -1.69 -27.93 2.37
CA ILE A 135 -3.09 -28.05 1.94
C ILE A 135 -3.17 -28.44 0.47
N THR A 136 -2.44 -27.75 -0.41
CA THR A 136 -2.40 -28.09 -1.84
C THR A 136 -1.89 -29.51 -2.10
N ALA A 137 -0.84 -29.95 -1.39
CA ALA A 137 -0.34 -31.33 -1.50
C ALA A 137 -1.33 -32.38 -0.97
N LEU A 138 -2.15 -32.03 0.01
CA LEU A 138 -3.25 -32.90 0.50
C LEU A 138 -4.39 -32.97 -0.51
N GLU A 139 -4.78 -31.84 -1.12
CA GLU A 139 -5.78 -31.78 -2.20
C GLU A 139 -5.35 -32.65 -3.40
N GLU A 140 -4.07 -32.59 -3.79
CA GLU A 140 -3.52 -33.43 -4.85
C GLU A 140 -3.56 -34.93 -4.50
N LYS A 141 -3.19 -35.31 -3.27
CA LYS A 141 -3.30 -36.70 -2.79
C LYS A 141 -4.75 -37.18 -2.73
N ILE A 142 -5.69 -36.33 -2.32
CA ILE A 142 -7.13 -36.63 -2.30
C ILE A 142 -7.63 -36.85 -3.74
N ASN A 143 -7.22 -36.02 -4.69
CA ASN A 143 -7.57 -36.19 -6.10
C ASN A 143 -6.94 -37.46 -6.71
N ALA A 144 -5.72 -37.83 -6.30
CA ALA A 144 -5.07 -39.08 -6.72
C ALA A 144 -5.79 -40.34 -6.17
N VAL A 145 -6.29 -40.28 -4.93
CA VAL A 145 -7.09 -41.36 -4.34
C VAL A 145 -8.49 -41.44 -4.98
N GLY A 146 -9.12 -40.29 -5.26
CA GLY A 146 -10.40 -40.21 -5.96
C GLY A 146 -10.35 -40.79 -7.38
N THR A 147 -9.24 -40.58 -8.10
CA THR A 147 -9.04 -41.14 -9.45
C THR A 147 -8.65 -42.63 -9.43
N ALA A 148 -7.94 -43.10 -8.41
CA ALA A 148 -7.66 -44.52 -8.21
C ALA A 148 -8.93 -45.35 -7.91
N GLY A 149 -9.95 -44.74 -7.28
CA GLY A 149 -11.23 -45.39 -6.99
C GLY A 149 -12.19 -45.51 -8.18
N THR A 150 -12.03 -44.68 -9.22
CA THR A 150 -12.95 -44.65 -10.37
C THR A 150 -12.50 -45.50 -11.56
N GLY A 151 -11.21 -45.87 -11.66
CA GLY A 151 -10.68 -46.59 -12.83
C GLY A 151 -10.87 -48.11 -12.81
N THR A 152 -10.63 -48.76 -11.66
CA THR A 152 -10.75 -50.22 -11.54
C THR A 152 -12.19 -50.65 -11.32
N ALA A 153 -12.95 -49.92 -10.50
CA ALA A 153 -14.36 -50.23 -10.24
C ALA A 153 -15.27 -50.03 -11.47
N SER A 154 -15.02 -49.03 -12.33
CA SER A 154 -15.87 -48.82 -13.53
C SER A 154 -15.56 -49.83 -14.65
N ALA A 155 -14.30 -50.26 -14.78
CA ALA A 155 -13.91 -51.28 -15.75
C ALA A 155 -14.50 -52.66 -15.38
N ASP A 156 -14.45 -53.02 -14.10
CA ASP A 156 -15.01 -54.29 -13.61
C ASP A 156 -16.54 -54.34 -13.73
N VAL A 157 -17.23 -53.24 -13.43
CA VAL A 157 -18.70 -53.14 -13.60
C VAL A 157 -19.10 -53.22 -15.07
N THR A 158 -18.34 -52.59 -15.97
CA THR A 158 -18.60 -52.65 -17.43
C THR A 158 -18.37 -54.07 -17.96
N ALA A 159 -17.32 -54.76 -17.48
CA ALA A 159 -17.04 -56.15 -17.85
C ALA A 159 -18.10 -57.12 -17.32
N LEU A 160 -18.61 -56.90 -16.11
CA LEU A 160 -19.73 -57.67 -15.55
C LEU A 160 -21.02 -57.47 -16.35
N GLN A 161 -21.34 -56.24 -16.75
CA GLN A 161 -22.53 -55.95 -17.56
C GLN A 161 -22.46 -56.65 -18.93
N ALA A 162 -21.30 -56.59 -19.60
CA ALA A 162 -21.11 -57.27 -20.88
C ALA A 162 -21.28 -58.80 -20.78
N ARG A 163 -20.88 -59.41 -19.65
CA ARG A 163 -21.09 -60.85 -19.40
C ARG A 163 -22.57 -61.19 -19.17
N ILE A 164 -23.31 -60.32 -18.50
CA ILE A 164 -24.76 -60.49 -18.28
C ILE A 164 -25.49 -60.43 -19.62
N ASP A 165 -25.22 -59.42 -20.45
CA ASP A 165 -25.87 -59.27 -21.75
C ASP A 165 -25.61 -60.47 -22.68
N ALA A 166 -24.38 -61.02 -22.63
CA ALA A 166 -24.02 -62.22 -23.37
C ALA A 166 -24.75 -63.48 -22.87
N LEU A 167 -24.91 -63.62 -21.56
CA LEU A 167 -25.67 -64.72 -20.95
C LEU A 167 -27.16 -64.62 -21.30
N GLU A 168 -27.75 -63.42 -21.26
CA GLU A 168 -29.14 -63.21 -21.64
C GLU A 168 -29.39 -63.51 -23.13
N ALA A 169 -28.45 -63.13 -24.00
CA ALA A 169 -28.51 -63.48 -25.42
C ALA A 169 -28.40 -64.99 -25.65
N ALA A 170 -27.54 -65.69 -24.89
CA ALA A 170 -27.43 -67.13 -24.95
C ALA A 170 -28.72 -67.82 -24.49
N ILE A 171 -29.35 -67.34 -23.41
CA ILE A 171 -30.63 -67.87 -22.91
C ILE A 171 -31.74 -67.71 -23.96
N ARG A 172 -31.81 -66.55 -24.63
CA ARG A 172 -32.81 -66.31 -25.70
C ARG A 172 -32.68 -67.26 -26.89
N ASN A 173 -31.48 -67.80 -27.13
CA ASN A 173 -31.19 -68.69 -28.26
C ASN A 173 -31.14 -70.18 -27.86
N ILE A 174 -31.58 -70.55 -26.66
CA ILE A 174 -31.73 -71.97 -26.30
C ILE A 174 -32.88 -72.54 -27.15
N PRO A 175 -32.63 -73.51 -28.03
CA PRO A 175 -33.68 -74.14 -28.83
C PRO A 175 -34.69 -74.80 -27.89
N ALA A 176 -35.99 -74.63 -28.17
CA ALA A 176 -37.02 -75.36 -27.46
C ALA A 176 -36.71 -76.87 -27.55
N GLY A 177 -36.62 -77.53 -26.40
CA GLY A 177 -36.43 -78.98 -26.34
C GLY A 177 -37.53 -79.69 -27.15
N PRO A 178 -37.25 -80.90 -27.66
CA PRO A 178 -38.22 -81.65 -28.45
C PRO A 178 -39.55 -81.76 -27.69
N ALA A 179 -40.65 -81.44 -28.38
CA ALA A 179 -41.99 -81.54 -27.83
C ALA A 179 -42.22 -82.96 -27.27
N GLY A 180 -42.51 -83.05 -25.97
CA GLY A 180 -42.92 -84.31 -25.36
C GLY A 180 -44.20 -84.85 -26.01
N PRO A 181 -44.39 -86.17 -26.07
CA PRO A 181 -45.57 -86.77 -26.70
C PRO A 181 -46.86 -86.26 -26.04
N ALA A 182 -47.86 -85.98 -26.88
CA ALA A 182 -49.17 -85.49 -26.45
C ALA A 182 -49.82 -86.49 -25.47
N GLY A 183 -50.11 -86.03 -24.25
CA GLY A 183 -50.92 -86.77 -23.30
C GLY A 183 -52.39 -86.85 -23.74
N PRO A 184 -53.12 -87.92 -23.38
CA PRO A 184 -54.50 -88.10 -23.80
C PRO A 184 -55.44 -87.03 -23.23
N ALA A 185 -56.43 -86.65 -24.04
CA ALA A 185 -57.44 -85.64 -23.70
C ALA A 185 -58.28 -86.09 -22.49
N GLY A 186 -58.22 -85.31 -21.40
CA GLY A 186 -59.12 -85.44 -20.26
C GLY A 186 -60.51 -84.85 -20.55
N PRO A 187 -61.57 -85.38 -19.92
CA PRO A 187 -62.94 -84.96 -20.20
C PRO A 187 -63.24 -83.53 -19.72
N ALA A 188 -64.15 -82.87 -20.44
CA ALA A 188 -64.62 -81.52 -20.16
C ALA A 188 -65.34 -81.44 -18.81
N GLY A 189 -64.82 -80.60 -17.90
CA GLY A 189 -65.50 -80.21 -16.67
C GLY A 189 -66.51 -79.07 -16.95
N PRO A 190 -67.71 -79.09 -16.33
CA PRO A 190 -68.71 -78.04 -16.50
C PRO A 190 -68.33 -76.72 -15.80
N ALA A 191 -68.85 -75.63 -16.35
CA ALA A 191 -68.57 -74.25 -15.97
C ALA A 191 -69.11 -73.86 -14.58
N GLY A 192 -68.32 -73.08 -13.84
CA GLY A 192 -68.69 -72.36 -12.61
C GLY A 192 -68.21 -70.89 -12.67
N PRO A 193 -68.82 -69.98 -11.90
CA PRO A 193 -69.33 -68.71 -12.43
C PRO A 193 -68.40 -67.47 -12.32
N ALA A 194 -68.75 -66.48 -13.15
CA ALA A 194 -68.49 -65.03 -13.13
C ALA A 194 -67.31 -64.50 -12.29
N GLY A 195 -66.30 -63.98 -13.00
CA GLY A 195 -65.21 -63.21 -12.41
C GLY A 195 -65.67 -61.88 -11.84
N THR A 196 -65.37 -61.65 -10.56
CA THR A 196 -65.30 -60.32 -9.97
C THR A 196 -63.85 -59.86 -9.94
N SER A 197 -63.62 -58.69 -10.56
CA SER A 197 -62.35 -57.97 -10.54
C SER A 197 -61.82 -57.81 -9.12
N ALA A 198 -60.54 -58.12 -8.92
CA ALA A 198 -59.76 -57.66 -7.79
C ALA A 198 -58.50 -56.96 -8.31
N THR A 199 -58.58 -55.64 -8.33
CA THR A 199 -57.46 -54.71 -8.50
C THR A 199 -56.53 -54.85 -7.30
N VAL A 200 -55.25 -55.15 -7.53
CA VAL A 200 -54.21 -55.00 -6.50
C VAL A 200 -53.30 -53.85 -6.92
N THR A 201 -53.63 -52.71 -6.33
CA THR A 201 -52.81 -51.51 -6.21
C THR A 201 -51.65 -51.79 -5.26
N THR A 202 -50.42 -51.43 -5.66
CA THR A 202 -49.30 -51.31 -4.72
C THR A 202 -49.11 -49.86 -4.26
N PRO A 203 -48.64 -49.64 -3.01
CA PRO A 203 -48.79 -48.38 -2.28
C PRO A 203 -47.66 -47.36 -2.58
N PRO A 204 -47.85 -46.08 -2.21
CA PRO A 204 -46.99 -44.98 -2.62
C PRO A 204 -45.70 -44.93 -1.78
N VAL A 205 -44.57 -44.72 -2.43
CA VAL A 205 -43.33 -44.32 -1.75
C VAL A 205 -43.13 -42.82 -1.96
N ALA A 206 -42.83 -42.16 -0.85
CA ALA A 206 -42.96 -40.75 -0.61
C ALA A 206 -42.10 -39.87 -1.53
N THR A 207 -42.70 -38.76 -1.97
CA THR A 207 -42.03 -37.62 -2.57
C THR A 207 -41.29 -36.82 -1.50
N THR A 208 -39.96 -36.82 -1.55
CA THR A 208 -39.17 -35.79 -0.85
C THR A 208 -39.31 -34.47 -1.65
N PRO A 209 -39.58 -33.33 -1.00
CA PRO A 209 -39.86 -32.06 -1.66
C PRO A 209 -38.70 -31.57 -2.54
N ALA A 210 -39.04 -31.02 -3.71
CA ALA A 210 -38.12 -30.30 -4.56
C ALA A 210 -37.59 -29.05 -3.82
N GLU A 211 -36.29 -29.06 -3.51
CA GLU A 211 -35.58 -27.84 -3.14
C GLU A 211 -35.46 -26.95 -4.38
N PRO A 212 -35.83 -25.66 -4.32
CA PRO A 212 -35.78 -24.79 -5.48
C PRO A 212 -34.32 -24.65 -5.93
N ALA A 213 -34.08 -24.83 -7.23
CA ALA A 213 -32.77 -24.60 -7.81
C ALA A 213 -32.29 -23.18 -7.43
N PRO A 214 -31.13 -23.03 -6.74
CA PRO A 214 -30.58 -21.70 -6.56
C PRO A 214 -30.30 -21.13 -7.94
N THR A 215 -30.93 -19.98 -8.17
CA THR A 215 -30.86 -19.18 -9.38
C THR A 215 -29.42 -19.07 -9.83
N THR A 216 -29.16 -19.43 -11.09
CA THR A 216 -27.86 -19.24 -11.75
C THR A 216 -27.51 -17.76 -11.70
N VAL A 217 -26.74 -17.34 -10.70
CA VAL A 217 -26.07 -16.04 -10.72
C VAL A 217 -24.90 -16.23 -11.67
N VAL A 218 -25.06 -15.66 -12.86
CA VAL A 218 -23.99 -15.47 -13.82
C VAL A 218 -22.92 -14.59 -13.15
N ILE A 219 -21.82 -15.21 -12.73
CA ILE A 219 -20.58 -14.53 -12.40
C ILE A 219 -19.66 -14.93 -13.55
N GLY A 220 -19.59 -14.15 -14.62
CA GLY A 220 -18.82 -12.92 -14.57
C GLY A 220 -17.36 -13.33 -14.60
N GLU A 221 -16.74 -13.18 -15.77
CA GLU A 221 -15.30 -13.25 -16.02
C GLU A 221 -14.49 -12.81 -14.78
N PRO A 222 -13.44 -13.54 -14.38
CA PRO A 222 -12.79 -13.33 -13.09
C PRO A 222 -12.43 -11.85 -12.94
N ALA A 223 -13.05 -11.18 -11.97
CA ALA A 223 -12.60 -9.88 -11.55
C ALA A 223 -11.09 -9.98 -11.26
N PRO A 224 -10.28 -9.02 -11.73
CA PRO A 224 -8.85 -9.01 -11.41
C PRO A 224 -8.72 -9.10 -9.90
N GLU A 225 -7.85 -9.98 -9.43
CA GLU A 225 -7.49 -10.15 -8.02
C GLU A 225 -7.59 -8.80 -7.33
N ALA A 226 -8.51 -8.70 -6.36
CA ALA A 226 -8.70 -7.47 -5.62
C ALA A 226 -7.34 -7.11 -5.02
N ALA A 227 -6.67 -6.14 -5.65
CA ALA A 227 -5.43 -5.59 -5.18
C ALA A 227 -5.65 -5.27 -3.71
N MET A 228 -4.90 -5.95 -2.84
CA MET A 228 -4.82 -5.58 -1.42
C MET A 228 -4.74 -4.07 -1.41
N ASN A 229 -5.71 -3.41 -0.75
CA ASN A 229 -5.95 -1.98 -0.86
C ASN A 229 -4.77 -1.27 -0.20
N ALA A 230 -3.65 -1.18 -0.91
CA ALA A 230 -2.44 -0.53 -0.48
C ALA A 230 -2.78 0.95 -0.48
N SER A 231 -2.92 1.49 0.73
CA SER A 231 -2.93 2.92 1.01
C SER A 231 -2.11 3.67 -0.01
N SER A 232 -2.76 4.50 -0.83
CA SER A 232 -2.10 5.14 -1.95
C SER A 232 -1.39 6.42 -1.55
N LEU A 233 -1.85 7.04 -0.47
CA LEU A 233 -1.27 8.22 0.13
C LEU A 233 -0.03 7.83 0.92
N TYR A 234 1.03 8.62 0.78
CA TYR A 234 2.28 8.41 1.50
C TYR A 234 2.92 9.72 1.92
N ALA A 235 3.68 9.63 3.01
CA ALA A 235 4.62 10.64 3.46
C ALA A 235 5.98 9.98 3.62
N GLY A 236 7.05 10.70 3.31
CA GLY A 236 8.39 10.14 3.34
C GLY A 236 9.43 11.16 3.71
N VAL A 237 10.57 10.65 4.15
CA VAL A 237 11.77 11.41 4.47
C VAL A 237 12.94 10.86 3.68
N SER A 238 13.87 11.72 3.31
CA SER A 238 15.05 11.32 2.54
C SER A 238 16.28 12.11 2.90
N VAL A 239 17.41 11.45 2.62
CA VAL A 239 18.71 12.08 2.49
C VAL A 239 19.18 11.89 1.05
N GLY A 240 19.89 12.87 0.53
CA GLY A 240 20.36 12.83 -0.83
C GLY A 240 21.67 13.56 -1.05
N ALA A 241 22.14 13.47 -2.28
CA ALA A 241 23.28 14.21 -2.76
C ALA A 241 22.92 14.78 -4.12
N ARG A 242 23.24 16.06 -4.33
CA ARG A 242 23.09 16.73 -5.62
C ARG A 242 24.44 17.18 -6.13
N THR A 243 24.69 17.02 -7.42
CA THR A 243 25.93 17.50 -8.02
C THR A 243 26.01 19.01 -7.91
N SER A 244 27.20 19.51 -7.61
CA SER A 244 27.51 20.94 -7.56
C SER A 244 28.93 21.14 -8.06
N GLN A 245 29.17 22.16 -8.88
CA GLN A 245 30.51 22.48 -9.36
C GLN A 245 31.29 23.24 -8.26
N ASP A 246 31.77 22.49 -7.26
CA ASP A 246 32.65 22.89 -6.14
C ASP A 246 32.10 23.97 -5.20
N GLN A 247 30.77 24.08 -5.08
CA GLN A 247 30.15 25.06 -4.17
C GLN A 247 29.93 24.53 -2.75
N CYS A 248 30.24 23.26 -2.50
CA CYS A 248 30.05 22.64 -1.20
C CYS A 248 31.38 22.14 -0.64
N VAL A 249 31.50 22.20 0.69
CA VAL A 249 32.74 21.88 1.40
C VAL A 249 32.44 20.82 2.47
N VAL A 250 33.25 19.77 2.51
CA VAL A 250 33.18 18.72 3.55
C VAL A 250 34.53 18.67 4.25
N ARG A 251 34.54 18.95 5.56
CA ARG A 251 35.76 19.02 6.39
C ARG A 251 36.85 19.94 5.81
N GLY A 252 36.44 21.08 5.24
CA GLY A 252 37.35 22.06 4.65
C GLY A 252 37.77 21.77 3.20
N ASN A 253 37.42 20.62 2.63
CA ASN A 253 37.73 20.28 1.23
C ASN A 253 36.53 20.53 0.31
N PRO A 254 36.71 21.21 -0.83
CA PRO A 254 35.64 21.35 -1.82
C PRO A 254 35.25 19.97 -2.37
N VAL A 255 33.95 19.76 -2.51
CA VAL A 255 33.36 18.54 -3.07
C VAL A 255 32.39 18.90 -4.19
N SER A 256 32.34 18.06 -5.21
CA SER A 256 31.47 18.28 -6.37
C SER A 256 30.01 17.84 -6.15
N TYR A 257 29.60 17.71 -4.89
CA TYR A 257 28.24 17.37 -4.50
C TYR A 257 27.85 18.03 -3.18
N CYS A 258 26.56 18.17 -2.94
CA CYS A 258 26.02 18.72 -1.71
C CYS A 258 24.98 17.77 -1.13
N VAL A 259 25.08 17.52 0.16
CA VAL A 259 24.09 16.71 0.88
C VAL A 259 22.78 17.47 0.99
N THR A 260 21.68 16.73 0.85
CA THR A 260 20.32 17.23 1.05
C THR A 260 19.59 16.38 2.06
N ALA A 261 18.64 16.99 2.76
CA ALA A 261 17.64 16.32 3.58
C ALA A 261 16.27 16.82 3.14
N GLY A 262 15.29 15.93 3.02
CA GLY A 262 14.00 16.32 2.47
C GLY A 262 12.84 15.48 2.94
N ALA A 263 11.65 15.98 2.66
CA ALA A 263 10.39 15.29 2.87
C ALA A 263 9.61 15.23 1.56
N VAL A 264 8.79 14.21 1.43
CA VAL A 264 7.89 14.02 0.29
C VAL A 264 6.53 13.62 0.80
N ILE A 265 5.47 14.15 0.18
CA ILE A 265 4.11 13.65 0.33
C ILE A 265 3.55 13.38 -1.05
N GLY A 266 2.74 12.34 -1.20
CA GLY A 266 2.16 12.05 -2.51
C GLY A 266 1.14 10.95 -2.45
N SER A 267 0.48 10.74 -3.58
CA SER A 267 -0.37 9.58 -3.83
C SER A 267 0.17 8.81 -5.02
N THR A 268 0.13 7.48 -4.95
CA THR A 268 0.47 6.60 -6.07
C THR A 268 -0.59 6.61 -7.18
N ASN A 269 -1.83 6.99 -6.85
CA ASN A 269 -2.93 7.16 -7.80
C ASN A 269 -3.76 8.42 -7.47
N VAL A 270 -3.79 9.37 -8.40
CA VAL A 270 -4.65 10.56 -8.32
C VAL A 270 -5.63 10.57 -9.48
N ILE A 271 -5.15 10.28 -10.69
CA ILE A 271 -5.98 10.16 -11.90
C ILE A 271 -5.57 8.88 -12.64
N GLY A 272 -6.38 7.83 -12.50
CA GLY A 272 -6.05 6.51 -13.04
C GLY A 272 -4.72 5.99 -12.48
N PRO A 273 -3.79 5.51 -13.32
CA PRO A 273 -2.50 4.98 -12.87
C PRO A 273 -1.47 6.08 -12.55
N VAL A 274 -1.83 7.36 -12.73
CA VAL A 274 -0.93 8.49 -12.50
C VAL A 274 -1.11 8.99 -11.07
N GLY A 275 -0.04 8.89 -10.30
CA GLY A 275 0.13 9.51 -8.99
C GLY A 275 0.65 10.95 -9.08
N ALA A 276 0.64 11.64 -7.94
CA ALA A 276 1.22 12.97 -7.81
C ALA A 276 1.99 13.07 -6.50
N ARG A 277 3.06 13.85 -6.48
CA ARG A 277 3.86 14.10 -5.28
C ARG A 277 4.36 15.52 -5.20
N VAL A 278 4.52 15.96 -3.97
CA VAL A 278 5.17 17.22 -3.60
C VAL A 278 6.36 16.89 -2.72
N ALA A 279 7.54 17.41 -3.06
CA ALA A 279 8.75 17.23 -2.28
C ALA A 279 9.33 18.58 -1.87
N ALA A 280 9.94 18.62 -0.68
CA ALA A 280 10.74 19.74 -0.20
C ALA A 280 12.10 19.22 0.25
N GLU A 281 13.18 19.89 -0.14
CA GLU A 281 14.55 19.50 0.14
C GLU A 281 15.35 20.70 0.64
N TYR A 282 16.04 20.53 1.77
CA TYR A 282 17.00 21.47 2.30
C TYR A 282 18.43 21.03 1.96
N GLN A 283 19.25 21.99 1.55
CA GLN A 283 20.66 21.80 1.25
C GLN A 283 21.48 22.83 2.04
N PRO A 284 22.18 22.40 3.10
CA PRO A 284 22.88 23.31 4.01
C PRO A 284 23.98 24.14 3.35
N GLY A 285 24.75 23.53 2.42
CA GLY A 285 25.94 24.16 1.85
C GLY A 285 25.72 25.53 1.20
N ASN A 286 24.56 25.73 0.54
CA ASN A 286 24.23 26.99 -0.13
C ASN A 286 22.99 27.66 0.49
N ASN A 287 22.63 27.24 1.71
CA ASN A 287 21.38 27.57 2.39
C ASN A 287 20.16 27.48 1.45
N GLY A 288 20.10 26.39 0.69
CA GLY A 288 19.13 26.19 -0.38
C GLY A 288 17.92 25.40 0.07
N VAL A 289 16.73 25.85 -0.29
CA VAL A 289 15.46 25.11 -0.14
C VAL A 289 14.86 24.90 -1.53
N SER A 290 14.66 23.65 -1.91
CA SER A 290 13.98 23.25 -3.15
C SER A 290 12.59 22.71 -2.84
N ALA A 291 11.63 23.00 -3.72
CA ALA A 291 10.30 22.41 -3.68
C ALA A 291 9.86 22.03 -5.10
N ASP A 292 9.33 20.82 -5.29
CA ASP A 292 8.82 20.36 -6.58
C ASP A 292 7.50 19.60 -6.48
N VAL A 293 6.74 19.68 -7.57
CA VAL A 293 5.51 18.92 -7.79
C VAL A 293 5.71 18.06 -9.02
N ASN A 294 5.45 16.76 -8.91
CA ASN A 294 5.64 15.81 -10.01
C ASN A 294 4.39 14.95 -10.19
N ALA A 295 4.08 14.67 -11.45
CA ALA A 295 3.26 13.52 -11.80
C ALA A 295 4.16 12.28 -11.86
N THR A 296 3.68 11.15 -11.32
CA THR A 296 4.45 9.91 -11.23
C THR A 296 3.64 8.74 -11.74
N TYR A 297 4.27 7.84 -12.47
CA TYR A 297 3.68 6.59 -12.92
C TYR A 297 4.43 5.44 -12.28
N HIS A 298 3.72 4.62 -11.49
CA HIS A 298 4.30 3.44 -10.85
C HIS A 298 4.07 2.22 -11.75
N LEU A 299 5.14 1.47 -11.96
CA LEU A 299 5.16 0.26 -12.77
C LEU A 299 4.91 -0.91 -11.83
N ASN A 300 3.77 -1.59 -11.99
CA ASN A 300 3.47 -2.79 -11.21
C ASN A 300 4.26 -3.98 -11.76
N SER A 301 5.29 -4.41 -11.03
CA SER A 301 6.13 -5.57 -11.38
C SER A 301 5.75 -6.87 -10.65
N GLY A 302 4.63 -6.89 -9.91
CA GLY A 302 4.14 -8.11 -9.24
C GLY A 302 4.98 -8.59 -8.05
N GLY A 303 5.89 -7.75 -7.53
CA GLY A 303 6.75 -8.06 -6.40
C GLY A 303 6.87 -6.89 -5.40
N SER A 304 7.75 -7.03 -4.41
CA SER A 304 8.00 -6.00 -3.39
C SER A 304 8.71 -4.75 -3.92
N LEU A 305 9.29 -4.85 -5.13
CA LEU A 305 9.88 -3.73 -5.85
C LEU A 305 8.85 -3.08 -6.76
N THR A 306 8.64 -1.78 -6.64
CA THR A 306 7.77 -0.96 -7.49
C THR A 306 8.60 0.17 -8.13
N PRO A 307 9.10 -0.01 -9.36
CA PRO A 307 9.75 1.07 -10.09
C PRO A 307 8.75 2.16 -10.46
N TYR A 308 9.19 3.40 -10.55
CA TYR A 308 8.37 4.52 -10.98
C TYR A 308 9.18 5.57 -11.72
N VAL A 309 8.49 6.28 -12.60
CA VAL A 309 9.03 7.42 -13.34
C VAL A 309 8.14 8.63 -13.13
N GLY A 310 8.70 9.82 -13.22
CA GLY A 310 7.92 11.03 -13.05
C GLY A 310 8.54 12.24 -13.73
N ALA A 311 7.73 13.26 -13.90
CA ALA A 311 8.17 14.55 -14.41
C ALA A 311 7.40 15.66 -13.69
N GLY A 312 8.05 16.81 -13.57
CA GLY A 312 7.54 17.87 -12.73
C GLY A 312 8.21 19.21 -12.97
N LEU A 313 7.77 20.15 -12.14
CA LEU A 313 8.32 21.48 -12.05
C LEU A 313 8.63 21.76 -10.58
N GLY A 314 9.68 22.53 -10.37
CA GLY A 314 10.06 22.96 -9.05
C GLY A 314 10.82 24.25 -9.05
N LEU A 315 11.10 24.73 -7.85
CA LEU A 315 11.83 25.94 -7.59
C LEU A 315 12.85 25.70 -6.50
N THR A 316 13.99 26.38 -6.58
CA THR A 316 15.03 26.38 -5.56
C THR A 316 15.28 27.81 -5.12
N SER A 317 15.02 28.12 -3.85
CA SER A 317 15.46 29.37 -3.23
C SER A 317 16.79 29.13 -2.52
N SER A 318 17.77 30.01 -2.71
CA SER A 318 19.12 29.84 -2.15
C SER A 318 19.86 31.17 -2.13
N GLN A 319 21.08 31.20 -1.58
CA GLN A 319 21.90 32.40 -1.61
C GLN A 319 22.09 32.91 -3.05
N ALA A 320 21.85 34.20 -3.26
CA ALA A 320 22.04 34.86 -4.54
C ALA A 320 23.51 34.76 -4.97
N ARG A 321 23.73 34.49 -6.26
CA ARG A 321 25.07 34.47 -6.85
C ARG A 321 25.66 35.87 -6.96
N THR A 322 24.81 36.86 -7.25
CA THR A 322 25.17 38.28 -7.31
C THR A 322 24.48 39.06 -6.20
N GLY A 323 25.26 39.82 -5.43
CA GLY A 323 24.77 40.65 -4.34
C GLY A 323 24.49 39.91 -3.04
N SER A 324 24.00 40.63 -2.03
CA SER A 324 23.59 40.08 -0.75
C SER A 324 22.08 39.78 -0.76
N GLY A 325 21.70 38.51 -0.66
CA GLY A 325 20.28 38.13 -0.58
C GLY A 325 20.01 36.67 -0.98
N GLN A 326 18.73 36.35 -1.11
CA GLN A 326 18.26 35.07 -1.66
C GLN A 326 17.81 35.24 -3.11
N ALA A 327 18.00 34.22 -3.91
CA ALA A 327 17.52 34.11 -5.28
C ALA A 327 16.72 32.82 -5.46
N THR A 328 15.67 32.90 -6.28
CA THR A 328 14.80 31.76 -6.61
C THR A 328 15.00 31.39 -8.06
N ASP A 329 15.28 30.11 -8.29
CA ASP A 329 15.46 29.51 -9.60
C ASP A 329 14.39 28.48 -9.91
N LEU A 330 13.82 28.57 -11.11
CA LEU A 330 12.82 27.61 -11.60
C LEU A 330 13.51 26.46 -12.33
N TYR A 331 13.05 25.23 -12.12
CA TYR A 331 13.51 24.05 -12.85
C TYR A 331 12.35 23.19 -13.34
N ALA A 332 12.56 22.52 -14.46
CA ALA A 332 11.80 21.33 -14.83
C ALA A 332 12.60 20.10 -14.45
N ASN A 333 11.95 19.02 -14.04
CA ASN A 333 12.67 17.82 -13.65
C ASN A 333 12.02 16.54 -14.16
N VAL A 334 12.85 15.52 -14.23
CA VAL A 334 12.46 14.13 -14.43
C VAL A 334 13.02 13.32 -13.27
N LEU A 335 12.28 12.31 -12.86
CA LEU A 335 12.73 11.41 -11.81
C LEU A 335 12.50 9.96 -12.23
N LEU A 336 13.40 9.11 -11.77
CA LEU A 336 13.32 7.66 -11.86
C LEU A 336 13.61 7.10 -10.47
N GLY A 337 12.74 6.25 -9.97
CA GLY A 337 12.89 5.70 -8.64
C GLY A 337 12.35 4.31 -8.53
N ALA A 338 12.59 3.70 -7.37
CA ALA A 338 12.03 2.43 -7.03
C ALA A 338 11.72 2.37 -5.55
N ASP A 339 10.54 1.85 -5.23
CA ASP A 339 10.09 1.59 -3.87
C ASP A 339 10.26 0.10 -3.55
N PHE A 340 10.89 -0.20 -2.44
CA PHE A 340 11.04 -1.54 -1.88
C PHE A 340 10.13 -1.65 -0.67
N ARG A 341 9.00 -2.35 -0.82
CA ARG A 341 8.03 -2.60 0.25
C ARG A 341 8.66 -3.46 1.33
N ILE A 342 8.83 -2.89 2.51
CA ILE A 342 9.28 -3.59 3.73
C ILE A 342 8.06 -4.18 4.43
N THR A 343 6.96 -3.41 4.48
CA THR A 343 5.66 -3.82 4.98
C THR A 343 4.55 -3.19 4.12
N ASN A 344 3.28 -3.50 4.42
CA ASN A 344 2.14 -2.87 3.74
C ASN A 344 2.13 -1.34 3.90
N SER A 345 2.65 -0.82 5.02
CA SER A 345 2.64 0.61 5.35
C SER A 345 4.01 1.29 5.25
N ILE A 346 5.09 0.57 4.94
CA ILE A 346 6.45 1.13 4.91
C ILE A 346 7.22 0.62 3.68
N ALA A 347 7.82 1.54 2.93
CA ALA A 347 8.79 1.22 1.88
C ALA A 347 10.09 1.98 2.06
N ALA A 348 11.21 1.33 1.77
CA ALA A 348 12.43 2.06 1.45
C ALA A 348 12.35 2.53 -0.01
N TYR A 349 12.91 3.68 -0.33
CA TYR A 349 12.97 4.13 -1.71
C TYR A 349 14.33 4.70 -2.08
N VAL A 350 14.63 4.60 -3.38
CA VAL A 350 15.74 5.29 -4.03
C VAL A 350 15.20 6.05 -5.23
N GLU A 351 15.70 7.25 -5.47
CA GLU A 351 15.31 8.09 -6.61
C GLU A 351 16.52 8.83 -7.18
N GLY A 352 16.68 8.76 -8.50
CA GLY A 352 17.49 9.68 -9.27
C GLY A 352 16.61 10.79 -9.85
N ASN A 353 17.08 12.03 -9.76
CA ASN A 353 16.37 13.23 -10.21
C ASN A 353 17.27 14.03 -11.14
N GLY A 354 16.80 14.29 -12.36
CA GLY A 354 17.44 15.17 -13.32
C GLY A 354 16.70 16.50 -13.38
N ARG A 355 17.35 17.59 -13.00
CA ARG A 355 16.78 18.95 -12.96
C ARG A 355 17.39 19.82 -14.05
N TYR A 356 16.57 20.41 -14.90
CA TYR A 356 16.98 21.43 -15.85
C TYR A 356 16.53 22.82 -15.35
N TYR A 357 17.49 23.65 -14.98
CA TYR A 357 17.25 24.98 -14.45
C TYR A 357 17.02 26.00 -15.57
N LEU A 358 15.87 26.69 -15.52
CA LEU A 358 15.52 27.76 -16.46
C LEU A 358 16.17 29.10 -16.10
N SER A 359 16.65 29.23 -14.86
CA SER A 359 17.45 30.36 -14.36
C SER A 359 18.53 29.88 -13.39
N ASN A 360 19.59 30.68 -13.21
CA ASN A 360 20.72 30.35 -12.34
C ASN A 360 21.15 31.54 -11.46
N LYS A 361 20.17 32.25 -10.91
CA LYS A 361 20.39 33.45 -10.09
C LYS A 361 20.98 33.10 -8.72
N GLY A 362 20.70 31.90 -8.20
CA GLY A 362 21.21 31.41 -6.92
C GLY A 362 22.31 30.36 -7.07
N LEU A 363 23.07 30.17 -5.99
CA LEU A 363 24.04 29.08 -5.85
C LEU A 363 23.33 27.71 -5.71
N GLY A 364 22.05 27.71 -5.32
CA GLY A 364 21.24 26.52 -5.14
C GLY A 364 20.96 25.74 -6.43
N ALA A 365 21.08 26.37 -7.60
CA ALA A 365 20.96 25.69 -8.88
C ALA A 365 22.18 24.79 -9.20
N GLY A 366 23.29 24.93 -8.45
CA GLY A 366 24.46 24.05 -8.56
C GLY A 366 25.24 24.17 -9.88
N GLN A 367 24.85 25.10 -10.75
CA GLN A 367 25.55 25.40 -12.00
C GLN A 367 26.76 26.28 -11.67
N GLY A 368 27.97 25.84 -11.97
CA GLY A 368 29.18 26.46 -11.43
C GLY A 368 29.55 27.82 -12.01
N ASN A 369 30.51 28.42 -11.31
CA ASN A 369 31.36 29.49 -11.81
C ASN A 369 32.52 28.81 -12.54
N VAL A 370 32.53 28.84 -13.87
CA VAL A 370 33.77 28.55 -14.62
C VAL A 370 34.76 29.64 -14.21
N ALA A 371 35.99 29.27 -13.84
CA ALA A 371 37.01 30.19 -13.29
C ALA A 371 37.31 31.42 -14.17
N THR A 372 36.83 31.43 -15.41
CA THR A 372 36.97 32.51 -16.39
C THR A 372 35.73 33.41 -16.56
N ASN A 373 34.59 33.12 -15.92
CA ASN A 373 33.34 33.85 -16.10
C ASN A 373 32.95 34.69 -14.88
N THR A 374 32.37 35.86 -15.13
CA THR A 374 31.79 36.71 -14.08
C THR A 374 30.46 36.14 -13.55
N ASP A 375 30.08 36.50 -12.32
CA ASP A 375 28.82 36.05 -11.71
C ASP A 375 27.59 36.44 -12.54
N ALA A 376 27.63 37.58 -13.25
CA ALA A 376 26.58 37.99 -14.17
C ALA A 376 26.45 37.05 -15.39
N GLN A 377 27.57 36.56 -15.93
CA GLN A 377 27.56 35.57 -17.01
C GLN A 377 27.10 34.20 -16.52
N ASN A 378 27.48 33.82 -15.29
CA ASN A 378 27.03 32.57 -14.70
C ASN A 378 25.53 32.60 -14.39
N ALA A 379 24.98 33.76 -13.97
CA ALA A 379 23.54 33.92 -13.74
C ALA A 379 22.68 33.77 -15.00
N ALA A 380 23.24 34.02 -16.18
CA ALA A 380 22.59 33.81 -17.47
C ALA A 380 22.64 32.34 -17.95
N ARG A 381 23.47 31.49 -17.32
CA ARG A 381 23.59 30.09 -17.69
C ARG A 381 22.33 29.32 -17.29
N ARG A 382 21.97 28.36 -18.13
CA ARG A 382 20.97 27.33 -17.87
C ARG A 382 21.69 26.00 -17.93
N GLY A 383 21.22 25.01 -17.17
CA GLY A 383 21.96 23.78 -17.09
C GLY A 383 21.22 22.65 -16.41
N PHE A 384 21.80 21.47 -16.57
CA PHE A 384 21.32 20.25 -15.96
C PHE A 384 22.06 19.99 -14.65
N GLY A 385 21.33 19.53 -13.64
CA GLY A 385 21.88 19.04 -12.38
C GLY A 385 21.26 17.69 -12.08
N VAL A 386 22.06 16.77 -11.51
CA VAL A 386 21.57 15.47 -11.06
C VAL A 386 21.57 15.41 -9.55
N ALA A 387 20.56 14.75 -9.01
CA ALA A 387 20.49 14.40 -7.61
C ALA A 387 20.11 12.93 -7.46
N VAL A 388 20.62 12.32 -6.39
CA VAL A 388 20.21 11.00 -5.93
C VAL A 388 19.72 11.13 -4.51
N LYS A 389 18.66 10.41 -4.16
CA LYS A 389 18.16 10.36 -2.79
C LYS A 389 17.68 8.97 -2.44
N ALA A 390 17.79 8.67 -1.16
CA ALA A 390 17.28 7.46 -0.56
C ALA A 390 16.54 7.81 0.73
N GLY A 391 15.54 7.00 1.08
CA GLY A 391 14.69 7.32 2.21
C GLY A 391 13.65 6.27 2.53
N LEU A 392 12.71 6.65 3.39
CA LEU A 392 11.57 5.84 3.79
C LEU A 392 10.27 6.55 3.39
N LYS A 393 9.29 5.78 2.93
CA LYS A 393 7.91 6.19 2.70
C LYS A 393 7.00 5.40 3.62
N PHE A 394 6.06 6.11 4.24
CA PHE A 394 5.01 5.60 5.10
C PHE A 394 3.68 5.77 4.39
N TYR A 395 2.98 4.68 4.14
CA TYR A 395 1.71 4.63 3.42
C TYR A 395 0.55 4.55 4.42
N PHE A 396 -0.51 5.31 4.18
CA PHE A 396 -1.69 5.40 5.05
C PHE A 396 -2.99 5.55 4.27
#